data_AF-A0ABD0Q0V5-F1
#
_entry.id   AF-A0ABD0Q0V5-F1
#
_cell.length_a   1.000
_cell.length_b   1.000
_cell.length_c   1.000
_cell.angle_alpha   90.00
_cell.angle_beta   90.00
_cell.angle_gamma   90.00
#
_symmetry.space_group_name_H-M   'P 1'
#
loop_
_entity.id
_entity.type
_entity.pdbx_description
1 polymer ?
#
loop_
_entity_poly.entity_id
_entity_poly.type
_entity_poly.pdbx_seq_one_letter_code
_entity_poly.pdbx_strand_id
1 'polypeptide(L)'
;TSVSLRLRPAVCADVPTRDCVKDDTEPPPDDNCGDYAFPCDGGHCVPNSFRCDGVNDCADKTDEANCTDPGTTCSPYAFTCGNKQCIPASWRCDRHDDCGDGTDEDNCPTRLPTTCSSSQFACPNGYCIPKSWVCDAFNDCGDGSDERQC
;
A
#
# COMPACT_ATOMS: atom_id res chain seq x y z
N THR A 1 34.65 -12.96 -10.20
CA THR A 1 33.24 -12.57 -10.01
C THR A 1 33.17 -11.07 -9.94
N SER A 2 32.89 -10.43 -11.07
CA SER A 2 32.86 -8.96 -11.19
C SER A 2 31.52 -8.44 -10.70
N VAL A 3 31.54 -7.59 -9.66
CA VAL A 3 30.36 -6.81 -9.24
C VAL A 3 30.50 -5.44 -9.89
N SER A 4 29.62 -5.13 -10.84
CA SER A 4 29.51 -3.80 -11.45
C SER A 4 28.82 -2.87 -10.47
N LEU A 5 29.58 -1.97 -9.84
CA LEU A 5 29.03 -0.83 -9.09
C LEU A 5 28.89 0.35 -10.05
N ARG A 6 27.66 0.83 -10.26
CA ARG A 6 27.38 1.99 -11.12
C ARG A 6 27.90 3.27 -10.46
N LEU A 7 29.00 3.82 -10.97
CA LEU A 7 29.52 5.13 -10.58
C LEU A 7 28.66 6.24 -11.22
N ARG A 8 28.08 7.12 -10.39
CA ARG A 8 27.69 8.48 -10.80
C ARG A 8 28.95 9.35 -10.99
N PRO A 9 28.93 10.43 -11.79
CA PRO A 9 30.16 11.06 -12.28
C PRO A 9 30.85 11.83 -11.15
N ALA A 10 31.92 11.26 -10.61
CA ALA A 10 32.83 11.97 -9.72
C ALA A 10 33.75 12.84 -10.58
N VAL A 11 33.81 14.15 -10.29
CA VAL A 11 34.91 14.99 -10.80
C VAL A 11 36.12 14.70 -9.92
N CYS A 12 36.96 13.76 -10.36
CA CYS A 12 38.24 13.51 -9.73
C CYS A 12 39.26 14.53 -10.26
N ALA A 13 39.67 15.48 -9.42
CA ALA A 13 40.88 16.26 -9.69
C ALA A 13 42.11 15.39 -9.35
N ASP A 14 42.99 15.21 -10.34
CA ASP A 14 44.24 14.44 -10.26
C ASP A 14 45.11 14.81 -9.04
N VAL A 15 45.48 13.82 -8.20
CA VAL A 15 46.73 13.66 -7.37
C VAL A 15 46.58 12.45 -6.40
N PRO A 16 47.67 11.72 -6.00
CA PRO A 16 47.68 10.25 -5.92
C PRO A 16 47.42 9.65 -4.53
N THR A 17 46.51 10.22 -3.74
CA THR A 17 46.05 9.59 -2.48
C THR A 17 44.55 9.75 -2.38
N ARG A 18 43.83 8.63 -2.40
CA ARG A 18 42.36 8.54 -2.42
C ARG A 18 41.76 8.90 -1.07
N ASP A 19 41.77 10.18 -0.72
CA ASP A 19 40.96 10.72 0.37
C ASP A 19 40.05 11.79 -0.23
N CYS A 20 38.87 11.36 -0.70
CA CYS A 20 37.80 12.25 -1.07
C CYS A 20 37.29 12.91 0.22
N VAL A 21 37.65 14.17 0.45
CA VAL A 21 37.13 14.94 1.59
C VAL A 21 35.67 15.26 1.27
N LYS A 22 34.77 14.91 2.21
CA LYS A 22 33.36 15.31 2.14
C LYS A 22 33.33 16.84 2.24
N ASP A 23 32.56 17.47 1.35
CA ASP A 23 32.39 18.92 1.41
C ASP A 23 31.56 19.27 2.66
N ASP A 24 32.22 19.80 3.69
CA ASP A 24 31.60 20.20 4.97
C ASP A 24 30.90 21.57 4.89
N THR A 25 30.76 22.17 3.70
CA THR A 25 30.07 23.46 3.54
C THR A 25 28.56 23.31 3.34
N GLU A 26 28.10 22.08 3.08
CA GLU A 26 26.69 21.71 3.13
C GLU A 26 26.37 21.12 4.51
N PRO A 27 25.40 21.69 5.28
CA PRO A 27 24.95 21.04 6.50
C PRO A 27 24.49 19.62 6.17
N PRO A 28 24.82 18.61 7.00
CA PRO A 28 24.35 17.25 6.74
C PRO A 28 22.82 17.28 6.61
N PRO A 29 22.22 16.55 5.65
CA PRO A 29 20.78 16.37 5.66
C PRO A 29 20.42 15.86 7.06
N ASP A 30 19.51 16.54 7.73
CA ASP A 30 19.12 16.18 9.08
C ASP A 30 18.34 14.87 8.98
N ASP A 31 19.06 13.75 8.95
CA ASP A 31 18.53 12.37 8.95
C ASP A 31 17.73 12.07 10.24
N ASN A 32 17.60 13.05 11.14
CA ASN A 32 16.74 13.04 12.31
C ASN A 32 15.34 13.58 11.97
N CYS A 33 14.71 12.97 10.98
CA CYS A 33 13.26 13.01 10.93
C CYS A 33 12.76 12.31 12.22
N GLY A 34 12.11 13.08 13.10
CA GLY A 34 11.63 12.54 14.38
C GLY A 34 10.70 11.34 14.20
N ASP A 35 10.31 10.65 15.28
CA ASP A 35 9.63 9.34 15.27
C ASP A 35 8.38 9.21 14.36
N TYR A 36 7.80 10.33 13.92
CA TYR A 36 6.61 10.41 13.06
C TYR A 36 6.91 10.80 11.60
N ALA A 37 8.18 10.91 11.21
CA ALA A 37 8.62 11.36 9.90
C ALA A 37 9.71 10.45 9.33
N PHE A 38 9.68 10.30 8.02
CA PHE A 38 10.59 9.50 7.20
C PHE A 38 11.54 10.42 6.41
N PRO A 39 12.85 10.16 6.42
CA PRO A 39 13.82 10.89 5.62
C PRO A 39 13.80 10.44 4.16
N CYS A 40 13.63 11.38 3.25
CA CYS A 40 13.91 11.18 1.83
C CYS A 40 15.41 11.31 1.56
N ASP A 41 15.93 10.65 0.51
CA ASP A 41 17.36 10.64 0.17
C ASP A 41 17.83 12.05 -0.27
N GLY A 42 16.90 12.92 -0.67
CA GLY A 42 17.09 14.35 -0.89
C GLY A 42 17.13 15.25 0.36
N GLY A 43 17.16 14.69 1.57
CA GLY A 43 17.35 15.43 2.82
C GLY A 43 16.13 16.19 3.35
N HIS A 44 14.93 15.84 2.88
CA HIS A 44 13.67 16.37 3.40
C HIS A 44 12.89 15.26 4.12
N CYS A 45 12.09 15.64 5.10
CA CYS A 45 11.27 14.72 5.87
C CYS A 45 9.83 14.75 5.38
N VAL A 46 9.28 13.59 5.08
CA VAL A 46 7.84 13.41 4.87
C VAL A 46 7.24 12.70 6.08
N PRO A 47 5.97 12.91 6.42
CA PRO A 47 5.29 12.09 7.42
C PRO A 47 5.43 10.59 7.12
N ASN A 48 5.53 9.74 8.15
CA ASN A 48 5.54 8.27 7.98
C ASN A 48 4.29 7.75 7.24
N SER A 49 3.21 8.53 7.21
CA SER A 49 2.00 8.23 6.43
C SER A 49 2.20 8.25 4.93
N PHE A 50 3.23 8.93 4.43
CA PHE A 50 3.54 9.08 3.00
C PHE A 50 4.58 8.07 2.54
N ARG A 51 5.05 7.20 3.44
CA ARG A 51 5.95 6.13 3.06
C ARG A 51 5.16 4.97 2.49
N CYS A 52 5.41 4.63 1.23
CA CYS A 52 4.73 3.55 0.51
C CYS A 52 3.22 3.72 0.50
N ASP A 53 2.74 4.94 0.26
CA ASP A 53 1.30 5.26 0.17
C ASP A 53 0.79 5.33 -1.28
N GLY A 54 1.68 5.09 -2.26
CA GLY A 54 1.39 5.12 -3.68
C GLY A 54 1.52 6.51 -4.32
N VAL A 55 1.85 7.53 -3.52
CA VAL A 55 2.02 8.93 -3.95
C VAL A 55 3.50 9.30 -3.87
N ASN A 56 3.96 10.13 -4.81
CA ASN A 56 5.32 10.66 -4.78
C ASN A 56 5.32 11.94 -3.96
N ASP A 57 5.51 11.82 -2.65
CA ASP A 57 5.69 12.93 -1.72
C ASP A 57 7.17 13.32 -1.60
N CYS A 58 8.09 12.36 -1.77
CA CYS A 58 9.50 12.68 -1.91
C CYS A 58 9.81 13.19 -3.34
N ALA A 59 10.59 14.26 -3.46
CA ALA A 59 11.04 14.78 -4.77
C ALA A 59 11.82 13.74 -5.62
N ASP A 60 12.44 12.78 -4.94
CA ASP A 60 13.27 11.68 -5.42
C ASP A 60 12.56 10.31 -5.38
N LYS A 61 11.28 10.27 -4.97
CA LYS A 61 10.44 9.06 -4.94
C LYS A 61 10.92 7.97 -3.98
N THR A 62 11.74 8.33 -3.01
CA THR A 62 12.34 7.39 -2.04
C THR A 62 11.37 6.94 -0.97
N ASP A 63 10.34 7.73 -0.69
CA ASP A 63 9.15 7.33 0.06
C ASP A 63 8.45 6.10 -0.53
N GLU A 64 8.46 6.00 -1.86
CA GLU A 64 7.86 4.89 -2.62
C GLU A 64 8.88 3.82 -3.03
N ALA A 65 10.13 3.94 -2.59
CA ALA A 65 11.19 2.99 -2.92
C ALA A 65 11.29 1.88 -1.85
N ASN A 66 11.58 0.66 -2.29
CA ASN A 66 11.85 -0.48 -1.40
C ASN A 66 10.71 -0.83 -0.42
N CYS A 67 9.47 -0.66 -0.88
CA CYS A 67 8.29 -1.10 -0.15
C CYS A 67 8.23 -2.63 0.08
N THR A 68 9.02 -3.39 -0.67
CA THR A 68 9.12 -4.85 -0.59
C THR A 68 10.16 -5.39 0.41
N ASP A 69 10.95 -4.52 1.06
CA ASP A 69 12.02 -4.95 1.97
C ASP A 69 11.46 -5.55 3.28
N PRO A 70 12.04 -6.64 3.79
CA PRO A 70 11.62 -7.26 5.05
C PRO A 70 11.94 -6.33 6.23
N GLY A 71 10.92 -5.61 6.71
CA GLY A 71 11.05 -4.60 7.76
C GLY A 71 10.46 -3.25 7.38
N THR A 72 10.20 -3.02 6.09
CA THR A 72 9.37 -1.92 5.62
C THR A 72 7.92 -2.21 6.02
N THR A 73 7.47 -1.56 7.08
CA THR A 73 6.04 -1.53 7.38
C THR A 73 5.42 -0.49 6.44
N CYS A 74 4.35 -0.84 5.71
CA CYS A 74 3.60 0.13 4.93
C CYS A 74 3.13 1.28 5.83
N SER A 75 2.83 2.44 5.23
CA SER A 75 2.14 3.54 5.92
C SER A 75 1.02 3.00 6.83
N PRO A 76 0.78 3.59 8.02
CA PRO A 76 -0.35 3.21 8.87
C PRO A 76 -1.72 3.37 8.17
N TYR A 77 -1.77 4.07 7.04
CA TYR A 77 -2.97 4.26 6.22
C TYR A 77 -2.99 3.38 4.94
N ALA A 78 -2.00 2.51 4.78
CA ALA A 78 -1.89 1.56 3.67
C ALA A 78 -2.14 0.13 4.16
N PHE A 79 -2.54 -0.74 3.23
CA PHE A 79 -2.65 -2.17 3.45
C PHE A 79 -1.42 -2.87 2.88
N THR A 80 -0.85 -3.80 3.66
CA THR A 80 0.26 -4.66 3.23
C THR A 80 -0.26 -5.95 2.63
N CYS A 81 -0.07 -6.11 1.32
CA CYS A 81 -0.34 -7.32 0.58
C CYS A 81 0.54 -8.50 1.04
N GLY A 82 0.14 -9.73 0.74
CA GLY A 82 0.91 -10.94 1.04
C GLY A 82 2.25 -10.99 0.30
N ASN A 83 2.31 -10.44 -0.90
CA ASN A 83 3.54 -10.20 -1.67
C ASN A 83 4.41 -9.03 -1.16
N LYS A 84 4.05 -8.42 -0.01
CA LYS A 84 4.70 -7.25 0.60
C LYS A 84 4.58 -5.96 -0.22
N GLN A 85 3.67 -5.89 -1.18
CA GLN A 85 3.30 -4.63 -1.81
C GLN A 85 2.43 -3.80 -0.85
N CYS A 86 2.51 -2.48 -0.96
CA CYS A 86 1.63 -1.57 -0.24
C CYS A 86 0.59 -1.03 -1.22
N ILE A 87 -0.67 -1.09 -0.84
CA ILE A 87 -1.78 -0.44 -1.55
C ILE A 87 -2.50 0.51 -0.59
N PRO A 88 -3.23 1.52 -1.08
CA PRO A 88 -4.11 2.32 -0.25
C PRO A 88 -5.05 1.44 0.58
N ALA A 89 -5.22 1.69 1.88
CA ALA A 89 -6.11 0.87 2.71
C ALA A 89 -7.59 0.89 2.22
N SER A 90 -7.96 1.88 1.41
CA SER A 90 -9.28 1.94 0.75
C SER A 90 -9.48 0.89 -0.35
N TRP A 91 -8.40 0.36 -0.91
CA TRP A 91 -8.42 -0.65 -1.98
C TRP A 91 -8.52 -2.06 -1.43
N ARG A 92 -8.28 -2.24 -0.12
CA ARG A 92 -8.57 -3.51 0.53
C ARG A 92 -10.09 -3.79 0.48
N CYS A 93 -10.48 -4.90 -0.15
CA CYS A 93 -11.87 -5.34 -0.27
C CYS A 93 -12.74 -4.43 -1.16
N ASP A 94 -12.15 -3.91 -2.23
CA ASP A 94 -12.84 -3.06 -3.20
C ASP A 94 -13.29 -3.81 -4.47
N ARG A 95 -13.01 -5.13 -4.54
CA ARG A 95 -13.32 -6.08 -5.63
C ARG A 95 -12.36 -6.00 -6.82
N HIS A 96 -11.23 -5.32 -6.68
CA HIS A 96 -10.14 -5.35 -7.63
C HIS A 96 -8.94 -6.10 -7.05
N ASP A 97 -8.13 -6.70 -7.92
CA ASP A 97 -6.84 -7.29 -7.50
C ASP A 97 -5.78 -6.20 -7.68
N ASP A 98 -5.66 -5.33 -6.69
CA ASP A 98 -4.65 -4.27 -6.65
C ASP A 98 -3.30 -4.80 -6.14
N CYS A 99 -3.32 -5.85 -5.31
CA CYS A 99 -2.09 -6.48 -4.86
C CYS A 99 -1.37 -7.27 -5.98
N GLY A 100 -2.09 -7.73 -7.00
CA GLY A 100 -1.62 -8.63 -8.06
C GLY A 100 -1.44 -10.09 -7.61
N ASP A 101 -1.65 -10.36 -6.33
CA ASP A 101 -1.73 -11.69 -5.73
C ASP A 101 -3.11 -11.99 -5.11
N GLY A 102 -4.06 -11.05 -5.21
CA GLY A 102 -5.42 -11.12 -4.69
C GLY A 102 -5.56 -11.01 -3.16
N THR A 103 -4.48 -10.73 -2.43
CA THR A 103 -4.50 -10.78 -0.95
C THR A 103 -5.21 -9.60 -0.29
N ASP A 104 -5.41 -8.51 -1.03
CA ASP A 104 -6.30 -7.40 -0.70
C ASP A 104 -7.77 -7.78 -0.70
N GLU A 105 -8.13 -8.78 -1.50
CA GLU A 105 -9.48 -9.34 -1.58
C GLU A 105 -9.65 -10.60 -0.70
N ASP A 106 -8.58 -11.07 -0.05
CA ASP A 106 -8.60 -12.22 0.84
C ASP A 106 -9.07 -11.86 2.25
N ASN A 107 -9.89 -12.76 2.82
CA ASN A 107 -10.46 -12.60 4.17
C ASN A 107 -11.06 -11.21 4.41
N CYS A 108 -11.59 -10.63 3.33
CA CYS A 108 -12.38 -9.44 3.42
C CYS A 108 -13.52 -9.69 4.40
N PRO A 109 -13.73 -8.79 5.39
CA PRO A 109 -14.97 -8.82 6.10
C PRO A 109 -16.03 -8.69 5.01
N THR A 110 -16.76 -9.78 4.74
CA THR A 110 -18.08 -9.69 4.15
C THR A 110 -18.72 -8.62 4.98
N ARG A 111 -18.89 -7.42 4.42
CA ARG A 111 -19.44 -6.29 5.14
C ARG A 111 -20.88 -6.67 5.42
N LEU A 112 -21.09 -7.38 6.52
CA LEU A 112 -22.30 -7.69 7.25
C LEU A 112 -21.91 -8.78 8.26
N PRO A 113 -22.28 -8.63 9.54
CA PRO A 113 -22.13 -9.71 10.50
C PRO A 113 -22.69 -11.00 9.90
N THR A 114 -22.08 -12.13 10.21
CA THR A 114 -22.51 -13.49 9.85
C THR A 114 -23.99 -13.77 10.15
N THR A 115 -24.65 -12.86 10.86
CA THR A 115 -26.10 -12.71 10.97
C THR A 115 -26.54 -11.43 10.25
N CYS A 116 -27.15 -11.56 9.06
CA CYS A 116 -27.91 -10.46 8.47
C CYS A 116 -28.87 -9.86 9.50
N SER A 117 -29.11 -8.55 9.43
CA SER A 117 -30.11 -7.91 10.31
C SER A 117 -31.46 -8.63 10.18
N SER A 118 -32.30 -8.62 11.22
CA SER A 118 -33.61 -9.27 11.18
C SER A 118 -34.52 -8.75 10.06
N SER A 119 -34.23 -7.56 9.52
CA SER A 119 -34.93 -6.95 8.38
C SER A 119 -34.34 -7.30 7.01
N GLN A 120 -33.26 -8.07 6.96
CA GLN A 120 -32.56 -8.47 5.73
C GLN A 120 -32.73 -9.97 5.46
N PHE A 121 -32.64 -10.33 4.18
CA PHE A 121 -32.56 -11.70 3.68
C PHE A 121 -31.09 -12.06 3.47
N ALA A 122 -30.69 -13.24 3.93
CA ALA A 122 -29.35 -13.76 3.78
C ALA A 122 -29.26 -14.60 2.50
N CYS A 123 -28.54 -14.09 1.51
CA CYS A 123 -28.22 -14.81 0.30
C CYS A 123 -27.26 -15.98 0.61
N PRO A 124 -27.32 -17.11 -0.12
CA PRO A 124 -26.42 -18.26 0.06
C PRO A 124 -24.94 -17.92 -0.17
N ASN A 125 -24.66 -16.88 -0.96
CA ASN A 125 -23.32 -16.36 -1.20
C ASN A 125 -22.81 -15.41 -0.09
N GLY A 126 -23.57 -15.24 1.01
CA GLY A 126 -23.18 -14.42 2.15
C GLY A 126 -23.56 -12.93 2.05
N TYR A 127 -24.25 -12.51 0.99
CA TYR A 127 -24.81 -11.16 0.91
C TYR A 127 -26.06 -11.02 1.77
N CYS A 128 -26.33 -9.79 2.24
CA CYS A 128 -27.60 -9.46 2.84
C CYS A 128 -28.31 -8.39 2.03
N ILE A 129 -29.52 -8.69 1.57
CA ILE A 129 -30.39 -7.75 0.85
C ILE A 129 -31.61 -7.40 1.72
N PRO A 130 -32.32 -6.29 1.48
CA PRO A 130 -33.61 -6.04 2.10
C PRO A 130 -34.61 -7.18 1.80
N LYS A 131 -35.40 -7.60 2.79
CA LYS A 131 -36.45 -8.62 2.55
C LYS A 131 -37.49 -8.20 1.51
N SER A 132 -37.61 -6.90 1.22
CA SER A 132 -38.46 -6.36 0.16
C SER A 132 -37.95 -6.61 -1.25
N TRP A 133 -36.67 -7.00 -1.40
CA TRP A 133 -36.01 -7.33 -2.66
C TRP A 133 -35.95 -8.84 -2.88
N VAL A 134 -36.74 -9.61 -2.13
CA VAL A 134 -36.92 -11.04 -2.38
C VAL A 134 -38.15 -11.17 -3.26
N CYS A 135 -38.03 -11.84 -4.40
CA CYS A 135 -39.11 -12.02 -5.37
C CYS A 135 -39.59 -10.71 -6.01
N ASP A 136 -38.67 -9.77 -6.25
CA ASP A 136 -38.99 -8.48 -6.86
C ASP A 136 -38.66 -8.40 -8.37
N ALA A 137 -38.28 -9.54 -8.95
CA ALA A 137 -37.85 -9.74 -10.33
C ALA A 137 -36.43 -9.21 -10.66
N PHE A 138 -35.65 -8.81 -9.66
CA PHE A 138 -34.25 -8.41 -9.81
C PHE A 138 -33.30 -9.39 -9.11
N ASN A 139 -32.07 -9.49 -9.62
CA ASN A 139 -31.02 -10.33 -9.02
C ASN A 139 -30.16 -9.45 -8.11
N ASP A 140 -30.62 -9.23 -6.89
CA ASP A 140 -29.96 -8.43 -5.87
C ASP A 140 -28.93 -9.25 -5.08
N CYS A 141 -29.14 -10.56 -4.95
CA CYS A 141 -28.13 -11.44 -4.38
C CYS A 141 -26.90 -11.61 -5.30
N GLY A 142 -27.00 -11.31 -6.59
CA GLY A 142 -25.96 -11.52 -7.61
C GLY A 142 -25.85 -12.98 -8.09
N ASP A 143 -26.25 -13.95 -7.27
CA ASP A 143 -26.34 -15.36 -7.62
C ASP A 143 -27.77 -15.81 -7.99
N GLY A 144 -28.75 -14.90 -8.01
CA GLY A 144 -30.16 -15.12 -8.32
C GLY A 144 -30.93 -15.96 -7.29
N SER A 145 -30.37 -16.12 -6.08
CA SER A 145 -30.98 -16.93 -5.02
C SER A 145 -32.24 -16.32 -4.40
N ASP A 146 -32.34 -15.00 -4.45
CA ASP A 146 -33.50 -14.18 -4.07
C ASP A 146 -34.73 -14.41 -4.95
N GLU A 147 -34.55 -14.84 -6.21
CA GLU A 147 -35.63 -14.99 -7.19
C GLU A 147 -36.04 -16.46 -7.47
N ARG A 148 -35.45 -17.44 -6.77
CA ARG A 148 -35.60 -18.87 -7.10
C ARG A 148 -36.76 -19.59 -6.41
N GLN A 149 -37.30 -19.06 -5.31
CA GLN A 149 -38.34 -19.72 -4.51
C GLN A 149 -39.48 -18.77 -4.13
N CYS A 150 -40.06 -18.21 -5.18
CA CYS A 150 -41.31 -17.48 -5.22
C CYS A 150 -42.36 -18.41 -5.87
#